data_AF-A0A7X8UJV9-F1
#
_entry.id   AF-A0A7X8UJV9-F1
#
_cell.length_a   1.000
_cell.length_b   1.000
_cell.length_c   1.000
_cell.angle_alpha   90.00
_cell.angle_beta   90.00
_cell.angle_gamma   90.00
#
_symmetry.space_group_name_H-M   'P 1'
#
loop_
_entity.id
_entity.type
_entity.pdbx_description
1 polymer ?
#
loop_
_entity_poly.entity_id
_entity_poly.type
_entity_poly.pdbx_seq_one_letter_code
_entity_poly.pdbx_strand_id
1 'polypeptide(L)'
;MSKVDELYERLKKVNEPKGYYFSKNEKLVKELIEGLLTNKDRYGYMCCPCRLASGDREADKDIICPCDYREADVAEYGSCYCNLYVSKEWNEGTVPNVPVPERRPVEKVAWMSWPGNDA
;
A
#
# COMPACT_ATOMS: atom_id res chain seq x y z
N MET A 1 -14.70 -9.23 17.26
CA MET A 1 -13.80 -8.26 16.62
C MET A 1 -14.24 -8.09 15.17
N SER A 2 -13.99 -6.95 14.53
CA SER A 2 -14.30 -6.80 13.10
C SER A 2 -13.23 -7.49 12.25
N LYS A 3 -13.54 -7.84 10.98
CA LYS A 3 -12.54 -8.36 10.02
C LYS A 3 -11.36 -7.39 9.85
N VAL A 4 -11.62 -6.09 9.95
CA VAL A 4 -10.60 -5.03 9.89
C VAL A 4 -9.66 -5.13 11.08
N ASP A 5 -10.18 -5.25 12.31
CA ASP A 5 -9.34 -5.36 13.51
C ASP A 5 -8.54 -6.68 13.51
N GLU A 6 -9.13 -7.78 13.05
CA GLU A 6 -8.41 -9.07 12.91
C GLU A 6 -7.27 -8.97 11.89
N LEU A 7 -7.51 -8.34 10.74
CA LEU A 7 -6.48 -8.14 9.72
C LEU A 7 -5.40 -7.16 10.21
N TYR A 8 -5.79 -6.09 10.91
CA TYR A 8 -4.88 -5.13 11.54
C TYR A 8 -3.90 -5.85 12.46
N GLU A 9 -4.38 -6.63 13.43
CA GLU A 9 -3.52 -7.32 14.39
C GLU A 9 -2.59 -8.34 13.70
N ARG A 10 -3.12 -9.06 12.70
CA ARG A 10 -2.33 -10.01 11.93
C ARG A 10 -1.21 -9.32 11.15
N LEU A 11 -1.53 -8.23 10.44
CA LEU A 11 -0.55 -7.49 9.64
C LEU A 11 0.48 -6.80 10.53
N LYS A 12 0.08 -6.24 11.66
CA LYS A 12 0.96 -5.65 12.67
C LYS A 12 2.00 -6.67 13.14
N LYS A 13 1.54 -7.83 13.61
CA LYS A 13 2.41 -8.92 14.09
C LYS A 13 3.41 -9.41 13.04
N VAL A 14 3.06 -9.38 11.75
CA VAL A 14 3.92 -9.84 10.65
C VAL A 14 4.94 -8.77 10.22
N ASN A 15 4.59 -7.48 10.31
CA ASN A 15 5.36 -6.39 9.72
C ASN A 15 6.21 -5.62 10.73
N GLU A 16 5.78 -5.47 11.99
CA GLU A 16 6.57 -4.75 13.00
C GLU A 16 7.95 -5.38 13.27
N PRO A 17 8.10 -6.73 13.36
CA PRO A 17 9.42 -7.35 13.51
C PRO A 17 10.36 -7.11 12.31
N LYS A 18 9.81 -6.69 11.17
CA LYS A 18 10.56 -6.34 9.95
C LYS A 18 10.88 -4.85 9.87
N GLY A 19 10.54 -4.06 10.90
CA GLY A 19 10.76 -2.62 10.95
C GLY A 19 9.68 -1.78 10.27
N TYR A 20 8.54 -2.37 9.90
CA TYR A 20 7.42 -1.67 9.27
C TYR A 20 6.27 -1.52 10.26
N TYR A 21 6.00 -0.28 10.66
CA TYR A 21 4.94 0.07 11.61
C TYR A 21 3.73 0.62 10.87
N PHE A 22 2.56 0.61 11.51
CA PHE A 22 1.44 1.37 10.97
C PHE A 22 1.58 2.86 11.28
N SER A 23 1.09 3.71 10.37
CA SER A 23 0.96 5.15 10.64
C SER A 23 0.11 5.41 11.89
N LYS A 24 0.45 6.45 12.65
CA LYS A 24 -0.34 6.94 13.78
C LYS A 24 -1.74 7.44 13.39
N ASN A 25 -2.02 7.65 12.10
CA ASN A 25 -3.36 7.95 11.63
C ASN A 25 -4.22 6.68 11.58
N GLU A 26 -4.81 6.30 12.72
CA GLU A 26 -5.60 5.06 12.84
C GLU A 26 -6.80 5.00 11.88
N LYS A 27 -7.45 6.14 11.61
CA LYS A 27 -8.57 6.19 10.67
C LYS A 27 -8.11 5.78 9.27
N LEU A 28 -7.04 6.40 8.77
CA LEU A 28 -6.44 6.06 7.48
C LEU A 28 -6.04 4.59 7.42
N VAL A 29 -5.38 4.08 8.46
CA VAL A 29 -4.93 2.69 8.51
C VAL A 29 -6.13 1.73 8.40
N LYS A 30 -7.21 1.98 9.15
CA LYS A 30 -8.42 1.14 9.08
C LYS A 30 -9.11 1.22 7.72
N GLU A 31 -9.22 2.40 7.12
CA GLU A 31 -9.77 2.58 5.76
C GLU A 31 -8.95 1.83 4.71
N LEU A 32 -7.61 1.86 4.80
CA LEU A 32 -6.74 1.10 3.88
C LEU A 32 -6.85 -0.41 4.09
N ILE A 33 -6.97 -0.88 5.33
CA ILE A 33 -7.17 -2.30 5.64
C ILE A 33 -8.54 -2.79 5.15
N GLU A 34 -9.58 -1.98 5.29
CA GLU A 34 -10.90 -2.26 4.70
C GLU A 34 -10.82 -2.31 3.17
N GLY A 35 -10.07 -1.39 2.54
CA GLY A 35 -9.80 -1.43 1.11
C GLY A 35 -9.06 -2.71 0.66
N LEU A 36 -8.08 -3.18 1.44
CA LEU A 36 -7.39 -4.45 1.18
C LEU A 36 -8.34 -5.65 1.22
N LEU A 37 -9.27 -5.68 2.19
CA LEU A 37 -10.30 -6.73 2.29
C LEU A 37 -11.28 -6.65 1.11
N THR A 38 -11.73 -5.44 0.78
CA THR A 38 -12.63 -5.21 -0.36
C THR A 38 -12.00 -5.68 -1.67
N ASN A 39 -10.73 -5.35 -1.90
CA ASN A 39 -9.99 -5.80 -3.06
C ASN A 39 -9.79 -7.32 -3.08
N LYS A 40 -9.55 -7.93 -1.91
CA LYS A 40 -9.48 -9.38 -1.80
C LYS A 40 -10.81 -10.05 -2.16
N ASP A 41 -11.93 -9.52 -1.69
CA ASP A 41 -13.25 -10.06 -1.98
C ASP A 41 -13.61 -9.87 -3.46
N ARG A 42 -13.19 -8.76 -4.10
CA ARG A 42 -13.45 -8.47 -5.51
C ARG A 42 -12.56 -9.26 -6.48
N TYR A 43 -11.25 -9.31 -6.23
CA TYR A 43 -10.25 -9.82 -7.18
C TYR A 43 -9.61 -11.13 -6.75
N GLY A 44 -9.84 -11.58 -5.52
CA GLY A 44 -9.22 -12.79 -4.94
C GLY A 44 -7.85 -12.56 -4.30
N TYR A 45 -7.32 -11.33 -4.32
CA TYR A 45 -6.02 -10.97 -3.73
C TYR A 45 -6.02 -9.53 -3.21
N MET A 46 -5.14 -9.25 -2.24
CA MET A 46 -5.04 -7.93 -1.60
C MET A 46 -4.17 -6.96 -2.41
N CYS A 47 -4.62 -6.51 -3.59
CA CYS A 47 -3.93 -5.42 -4.32
C CYS A 47 -4.03 -4.08 -3.56
N CYS A 48 -3.09 -3.14 -3.81
CA CYS A 48 -3.03 -1.89 -3.07
C CYS A 48 -4.39 -1.18 -3.14
N PRO A 49 -4.99 -0.80 -2.00
CA PRO A 49 -6.24 -0.03 -1.99
C PRO A 49 -6.05 1.38 -2.56
N CYS A 50 -4.80 1.80 -2.74
CA CYS A 50 -4.35 3.11 -3.17
C CYS A 50 -4.05 3.22 -4.67
N ARG A 51 -4.05 2.09 -5.39
CA ARG A 51 -3.73 2.03 -6.83
C ARG A 51 -4.88 1.34 -7.55
N LEU A 52 -5.09 1.73 -8.80
CA LEU A 52 -6.09 1.08 -9.63
C LEU A 52 -5.60 -0.31 -10.03
N ALA A 53 -6.27 -1.34 -9.51
CA ALA A 53 -6.06 -2.73 -9.89
C ALA A 53 -6.57 -2.98 -11.31
N SER A 54 -5.83 -3.77 -12.10
CA SER A 54 -6.29 -4.26 -13.40
C SER A 54 -7.30 -5.39 -13.26
N GLY A 55 -7.29 -6.10 -12.12
CA GLY A 55 -8.08 -7.32 -11.91
C GLY A 55 -7.38 -8.58 -12.43
N ASP A 56 -6.28 -8.44 -13.16
CA ASP A 56 -5.41 -9.54 -13.55
C ASP A 56 -4.27 -9.68 -12.52
N ARG A 57 -4.19 -10.85 -11.88
CA ARG A 57 -3.23 -11.10 -10.80
C ARG A 57 -1.77 -11.03 -11.25
N GLU A 58 -1.47 -11.45 -12.48
CA GLU A 58 -0.11 -11.41 -13.00
C GLU A 58 0.30 -9.98 -13.36
N ALA A 59 -0.62 -9.18 -13.88
CA ALA A 59 -0.40 -7.76 -14.16
C ALA A 59 -0.30 -6.92 -12.86
N ASP A 60 -1.01 -7.30 -11.80
CA ASP A 60 -1.05 -6.59 -10.52
C ASP A 60 -0.06 -7.12 -9.48
N LYS A 61 0.78 -8.11 -9.83
CA LYS A 61 1.68 -8.76 -8.87
C LYS A 61 2.56 -7.77 -8.10
N ASP A 62 2.97 -6.69 -8.77
CA ASP A 62 3.83 -5.64 -8.21
C ASP A 62 3.12 -4.75 -7.20
N ILE A 63 1.78 -4.73 -7.21
CA ILE A 63 0.94 -3.94 -6.30
C ILE A 63 0.15 -4.80 -5.30
N ILE A 64 0.39 -6.11 -5.23
CA ILE A 64 -0.15 -6.96 -4.15
C ILE A 64 0.47 -6.53 -2.83
N CYS A 65 -0.34 -6.21 -1.82
CA CYS A 65 0.12 -5.68 -0.55
C CYS A 65 0.76 -6.77 0.34
N PRO A 66 1.96 -6.54 0.90
CA PRO A 66 2.83 -5.37 0.70
C PRO A 66 3.49 -5.36 -0.69
N CYS A 67 3.35 -4.25 -1.43
CA CYS A 67 3.81 -4.12 -2.81
C CYS A 67 5.34 -4.03 -2.92
N ASP A 68 5.87 -4.30 -4.11
CA ASP A 68 7.31 -4.30 -4.42
C ASP A 68 7.97 -2.94 -4.10
N TYR A 69 7.21 -1.86 -4.15
CA TYR A 69 7.69 -0.49 -3.94
C TYR A 69 7.87 -0.11 -2.47
N ARG A 70 7.24 -0.84 -1.53
CA ARG A 70 7.16 -0.44 -0.12
C ARG A 70 8.54 -0.24 0.51
N GLU A 71 9.47 -1.15 0.24
CA GLU A 71 10.79 -1.13 0.87
C GLU A 71 11.59 0.11 0.46
N ALA A 72 11.66 0.40 -0.84
CA ALA A 72 12.32 1.59 -1.36
C ALA A 72 11.62 2.88 -0.90
N ASP A 73 10.28 2.90 -0.86
CA ASP A 73 9.51 4.05 -0.37
C ASP A 73 9.82 4.35 1.10
N VAL A 74 9.76 3.33 1.97
CA VAL A 74 10.03 3.50 3.40
C VAL A 74 11.48 3.87 3.66
N ALA A 75 12.43 3.30 2.90
CA ALA A 75 13.84 3.63 3.04
C ALA A 75 14.17 5.08 2.64
N GLU A 76 13.53 5.62 1.59
CA GLU A 76 13.81 6.96 1.08
C GLU A 76 12.96 8.05 1.78
N TYR A 77 11.69 7.78 2.06
CA TYR A 77 10.71 8.77 2.52
C TYR A 77 10.15 8.48 3.91
N GLY A 78 10.49 7.35 4.51
CA GLY A 78 9.98 6.95 5.82
C GLY A 78 8.55 6.39 5.80
N SER A 79 7.85 6.41 4.67
CA SER A 79 6.51 5.81 4.50
C SER A 79 6.37 5.14 3.13
N CYS A 80 5.49 4.14 3.03
CA CYS A 80 5.05 3.63 1.74
C CYS A 80 4.09 4.62 1.05
N TYR A 81 3.91 4.52 -0.27
CA TYR A 81 3.04 5.42 -1.05
C TYR A 81 1.70 5.79 -0.40
N CYS A 82 0.98 4.84 0.21
CA CYS A 82 -0.32 5.09 0.84
C CYS A 82 -0.27 5.43 2.33
N ASN A 83 0.91 5.58 2.92
CA ASN A 83 1.14 5.80 4.34
C ASN A 83 0.58 4.70 5.27
N LEU A 84 0.28 3.50 4.76
CA LEU A 84 -0.09 2.36 5.62
C LEU A 84 1.09 1.94 6.49
N TYR A 85 2.21 1.58 5.84
CA TYR A 85 3.45 1.19 6.50
C TYR A 85 4.43 2.36 6.54
N VAL A 86 5.02 2.59 7.70
CA VAL A 86 5.98 3.66 7.98
C VAL A 86 7.14 3.15 8.82
N SER A 87 8.25 3.88 8.77
CA SER A 87 9.38 3.72 9.68
C SER A 87 9.04 4.21 11.08
N LYS A 88 9.85 3.84 12.07
CA LYS A 88 9.70 4.31 13.45
C LYS A 88 9.92 5.83 13.51
N GLU A 89 10.94 6.30 12.80
CA GLU A 89 11.38 7.69 12.69
C GLU A 89 10.29 8.58 12.11
N TRP A 90 9.57 8.10 11.09
CA TRP A 90 8.45 8.82 10.50
C TRP A 90 7.30 9.00 11.51
N ASN A 91 6.98 7.94 12.27
CA ASN A 91 6.00 8.03 13.35
C ASN A 91 6.46 8.93 14.51
N GLU A 92 7.76 9.03 14.76
CA GLU A 92 8.36 9.92 15.77
C GLU A 92 8.50 11.36 15.29
N GLY A 93 8.30 11.62 13.99
CA GLY A 93 8.45 12.94 13.38
C GLY A 93 9.91 13.40 13.26
N THR A 94 10.86 12.45 13.30
CA THR A 94 12.31 12.73 13.15
C THR A 94 12.76 12.76 11.70
N VAL A 95 11.90 12.32 10.76
CA VAL A 95 12.05 12.53 9.32
C VAL A 95 10.86 13.32 8.76
N PRO A 96 11.05 14.11 7.69
CA PRO A 96 9.96 14.84 7.06
C PRO A 96 8.87 13.93 6.52
N ASN A 97 7.60 14.26 6.83
CA ASN A 97 6.45 13.64 6.17
C ASN A 97 6.21 14.33 4.83
N VAL A 98 6.82 13.80 3.77
CA VAL A 98 6.68 14.29 2.40
C VAL A 98 5.83 13.34 1.55
N PRO A 99 5.13 13.85 0.52
CA PRO A 99 4.47 12.98 -0.44
C PRO A 99 5.46 12.04 -1.11
N VAL A 100 5.13 10.74 -1.10
CA VAL A 100 5.91 9.70 -1.79
C VAL A 100 5.52 9.72 -3.28
N PRO A 101 6.46 9.85 -4.22
CA PRO A 101 6.17 9.77 -5.65
C PRO A 101 5.73 8.36 -6.06
N GLU A 102 4.91 8.25 -7.12
CA GLU A 102 4.54 6.95 -7.66
C GLU A 102 5.74 6.30 -8.35
N ARG A 103 6.21 5.18 -7.80
CA ARG A 103 7.32 4.39 -8.37
C ARG A 103 6.86 3.34 -9.38
N ARG A 104 5.57 3.03 -9.43
CA ARG A 104 5.04 2.06 -10.40
C ARG A 104 5.25 2.62 -11.82
N PRO A 105 5.97 1.90 -12.70
CA PRO A 105 6.16 2.33 -14.07
C PRO A 105 4.82 2.53 -14.79
N VAL A 106 4.75 3.57 -15.62
CA VAL A 106 3.55 3.98 -16.37
C VAL A 106 3.03 2.84 -17.25
N GLU A 107 3.93 2.04 -17.81
CA GLU A 107 3.61 0.91 -18.70
C GLU A 107 2.85 -0.22 -17.97
N LYS A 108 2.90 -0.27 -16.64
CA LYS A 108 2.14 -1.23 -15.82
C LYS A 108 0.76 -0.73 -15.43
N VAL A 109 0.44 0.52 -15.74
CA VAL A 109 -0.84 1.14 -15.41
C VAL A 109 -1.82 0.85 -16.56
N ALA A 110 -2.63 -0.21 -16.40
CA ALA A 110 -3.44 -0.79 -17.47
C ALA A 110 -4.37 0.20 -18.21
N TRP A 111 -4.86 1.26 -17.55
CA TRP A 111 -5.74 2.25 -18.19
C TRP A 111 -5.00 3.26 -19.08
N MET A 112 -3.68 3.43 -18.91
CA MET A 112 -2.86 4.24 -19.81
C MET A 112 -2.56 3.51 -21.13
N SER A 113 -2.96 2.24 -21.23
CA SER A 113 -2.79 1.41 -22.43
C SER A 113 -4.05 1.35 -23.32
N TRP A 114 -5.11 2.13 -23.04
CA TRP A 114 -6.39 1.99 -23.74
C TRP A 114 -7.18 3.31 -23.94
N PRO A 115 -7.52 3.74 -25.18
CA PRO A 115 -6.87 3.45 -26.45
C PRO A 115 -5.89 4.58 -26.79
N GLY A 116 -4.60 4.34 -26.61
CA GLY A 116 -3.57 5.29 -27.01
C GLY A 116 -3.20 6.31 -25.93
N ASN A 117 -1.92 6.67 -25.93
CA ASN A 117 -1.29 7.63 -25.05
C ASN A 117 -1.56 9.07 -25.54
N ASP A 118 -2.80 9.33 -25.96
CA ASP A 118 -3.21 10.50 -26.71
C ASP A 118 -3.71 11.56 -25.73
N ALA A 119 -2.77 12.21 -25.05
CA ALA A 119 -2.97 13.59 -24.63
C ALA A 119 -2.88 14.53 -25.85
#